data_AF-A0A1E7LJC5-F1
#
_entry.id   AF-A0A1E7LJC5-F1
#
_cell.length_a   1.000
_cell.length_b   1.000
_cell.length_c   1.000
_cell.angle_alpha   90.00
_cell.angle_beta   90.00
_cell.angle_gamma   90.00
#
_symmetry.space_group_name_H-M   'P 1'
#
loop_
_entity.id
_entity.type
_entity.pdbx_description
1 polymer ?
#
loop_
_entity_poly.entity_id
_entity_poly.type
_entity_poly.pdbx_seq_one_letter_code
_entity_poly.pdbx_strand_id
1 'polypeptide(L)'
;MPKGVMAENRWDELRELHAEGKGRNVIAREMGIATGCVSRTAEHLGLTFDRTAIQAATAARLADLAERRSVLAVKFQDVAEDSLERIYKPTTVYAFGGSMNTYAEHTFDEAPATERRALVTAAGTATDRSLKLAPAEASSNLDGAKSMLGNLGNILSAYSRDMDQQDAEAEAQSVDQA
;
A
#
# COMPACT_ATOMS: atom_id res chain seq x y z
N MET A 1 -3.61 -1.40 -40.60
CA MET A 1 -3.70 -2.13 -39.31
C MET A 1 -3.12 -1.27 -38.19
N PRO A 2 -3.82 -1.12 -37.05
CA PRO A 2 -3.22 -0.55 -35.85
C PRO A 2 -1.98 -1.35 -35.44
N LYS A 3 -0.92 -0.71 -34.93
CA LYS A 3 0.30 -1.42 -34.52
C LYS A 3 0.06 -2.22 -33.24
N GLY A 4 0.18 -3.54 -33.34
CA GLY A 4 0.17 -4.49 -32.22
C GLY A 4 -1.20 -4.91 -31.68
N VAL A 5 -2.22 -4.83 -32.53
CA VAL A 5 -3.41 -5.69 -32.41
C VAL A 5 -3.12 -7.08 -32.99
N MET A 6 -3.87 -8.08 -32.54
CA MET A 6 -3.76 -9.44 -33.08
C MET A 6 -4.35 -9.53 -34.50
N ALA A 7 -4.04 -10.63 -35.20
CA ALA A 7 -4.55 -10.90 -36.54
C ALA A 7 -6.10 -10.98 -36.57
N GLU A 8 -6.69 -10.49 -37.66
CA GLU A 8 -8.15 -10.36 -37.81
C GLU A 8 -8.91 -11.69 -37.65
N ASN A 9 -8.31 -12.80 -38.07
CA ASN A 9 -8.87 -14.15 -37.94
C ASN A 9 -9.05 -14.61 -36.47
N ARG A 10 -8.52 -13.87 -35.50
CA ARG A 10 -8.65 -14.16 -34.06
C ARG A 10 -9.58 -13.20 -33.33
N TRP A 11 -10.16 -12.22 -34.03
CA TRP A 11 -11.03 -11.24 -33.40
C TRP A 11 -12.35 -11.85 -32.93
N ASP A 12 -12.87 -12.85 -33.64
CA ASP A 12 -14.10 -13.54 -33.25
C ASP A 12 -13.89 -14.38 -31.98
N GLU A 13 -12.76 -15.09 -31.87
CA GLU A 13 -12.34 -15.79 -30.65
C GLU A 13 -12.28 -14.82 -29.45
N LEU A 14 -11.73 -13.62 -29.62
CA LEU A 14 -11.70 -12.60 -28.57
C LEU A 14 -13.10 -12.11 -28.17
N ARG A 15 -14.01 -11.92 -29.14
CA ARG A 15 -15.40 -11.49 -28.87
C ARG A 15 -16.18 -12.56 -28.11
N GLU A 16 -16.04 -13.82 -28.50
CA GLU A 16 -16.71 -14.94 -27.83
C GLU A 16 -16.24 -15.04 -26.37
N LEU A 17 -14.93 -15.03 -26.14
CA LEU A 17 -14.37 -15.08 -24.78
C LEU A 17 -14.76 -13.86 -23.94
N HIS A 18 -14.89 -12.67 -24.55
CA HIS A 18 -15.38 -11.48 -23.89
C HIS A 18 -16.87 -11.58 -23.53
N ALA A 19 -17.69 -12.13 -24.44
CA ALA A 19 -19.12 -12.35 -24.22
C ALA A 19 -19.40 -13.40 -23.14
N GLU A 20 -18.50 -14.38 -22.96
CA GLU A 20 -18.51 -15.30 -21.81
C GLU A 20 -18.19 -14.62 -20.46
N GLY A 21 -17.84 -13.33 -20.47
CA GLY A 21 -17.52 -12.56 -19.27
C GLY A 21 -16.10 -12.80 -18.74
N LYS A 22 -15.21 -13.42 -19.53
CA LYS A 22 -13.84 -13.69 -19.09
C LYS A 22 -13.03 -12.39 -18.99
N GLY A 23 -12.29 -12.25 -17.90
CA GLY A 23 -11.38 -11.13 -17.70
C GLY A 23 -10.19 -11.18 -18.65
N ARG A 24 -9.65 -10.01 -19.02
CA ARG A 24 -8.50 -9.85 -19.92
C ARG A 24 -7.35 -10.84 -19.70
N ASN A 25 -6.94 -11.05 -18.44
CA ASN A 25 -5.80 -11.92 -18.12
C ASN A 25 -6.10 -13.40 -18.38
N VAL A 26 -7.37 -13.81 -18.25
CA VAL A 26 -7.83 -15.17 -18.57
C VAL A 26 -7.77 -15.37 -20.08
N ILE A 27 -8.36 -14.43 -20.84
CA ILE A 27 -8.34 -14.43 -22.31
C ILE A 27 -6.90 -14.49 -22.84
N ALA A 28 -5.99 -13.69 -22.28
CA ALA A 28 -4.58 -13.71 -22.67
C ALA A 28 -3.91 -15.09 -22.50
N ARG A 29 -4.26 -15.82 -21.43
CA ARG A 29 -3.75 -17.18 -21.18
C ARG A 29 -4.37 -18.21 -22.12
N GLU A 30 -5.68 -18.15 -22.34
CA GLU A 30 -6.40 -19.07 -23.23
C GLU A 30 -5.95 -18.90 -24.69
N MET A 31 -5.84 -17.66 -25.15
CA MET A 31 -5.43 -17.35 -26.52
C MET A 31 -3.91 -17.42 -26.75
N GLY A 32 -3.11 -17.60 -25.68
CA GLY A 32 -1.64 -17.68 -25.74
C GLY A 32 -0.97 -16.39 -26.20
N ILE A 33 -1.51 -15.22 -25.84
CA ILE A 33 -1.05 -13.91 -26.31
C ILE A 33 -0.78 -12.92 -25.17
N ALA A 34 0.07 -11.94 -25.43
CA ALA A 34 0.37 -10.90 -24.44
C ALA A 34 -0.88 -10.10 -24.06
N THR A 35 -1.04 -9.79 -22.77
CA THR A 35 -2.16 -9.01 -22.23
C THR A 35 -2.29 -7.61 -22.86
N GLY A 36 -1.18 -7.00 -23.27
CA GLY A 36 -1.17 -5.73 -24.00
C GLY A 36 -1.70 -5.85 -25.44
N CYS A 37 -1.56 -7.03 -26.08
CA CYS A 37 -2.17 -7.31 -27.38
C CYS A 37 -3.69 -7.47 -27.25
N VAL A 38 -4.16 -8.21 -26.24
CA VAL A 38 -5.59 -8.33 -25.90
C VAL A 38 -6.22 -6.97 -25.61
N SER A 39 -5.54 -6.13 -24.82
CA SER A 39 -6.09 -4.80 -24.44
C SER A 39 -6.28 -3.90 -25.66
N ARG A 40 -5.24 -3.78 -26.50
CA ARG A 40 -5.31 -2.95 -27.72
C ARG A 40 -6.32 -3.48 -28.73
N THR A 41 -6.47 -4.80 -28.82
CA THR A 41 -7.45 -5.40 -29.73
C THR A 41 -8.86 -5.20 -29.19
N ALA A 42 -9.10 -5.41 -27.90
CA ALA A 42 -10.39 -5.13 -27.27
C ALA A 42 -10.78 -3.66 -27.46
N GLU A 43 -9.86 -2.71 -27.26
CA GLU A 43 -10.07 -1.29 -27.51
C GLU A 43 -10.42 -1.00 -28.97
N HIS A 44 -9.67 -1.60 -29.92
CA HIS A 44 -9.95 -1.48 -31.35
C HIS A 44 -11.33 -2.03 -31.75
N LEU A 45 -11.81 -3.06 -31.04
CA LEU A 45 -13.11 -3.69 -31.25
C LEU A 45 -14.24 -3.05 -30.42
N GLY A 46 -13.96 -2.02 -29.61
CA GLY A 46 -14.94 -1.39 -28.73
C GLY A 46 -15.39 -2.24 -27.54
N LEU A 47 -14.62 -3.28 -27.18
CA LEU A 47 -14.92 -4.17 -26.05
C LEU A 47 -14.38 -3.57 -24.75
N THR A 48 -15.24 -3.46 -23.75
CA THR A 48 -14.87 -2.98 -22.40
C THR A 48 -14.87 -4.13 -21.41
N PHE A 49 -13.80 -4.26 -20.63
CA PHE A 49 -13.77 -5.23 -19.53
C PHE A 49 -14.40 -4.61 -18.29
N ASP A 50 -15.29 -5.33 -17.62
CA ASP A 50 -15.82 -4.90 -16.34
C ASP A 50 -14.69 -4.79 -15.30
N ARG A 51 -14.45 -3.56 -14.84
CA ARG A 51 -13.46 -3.25 -13.81
C ARG A 51 -14.06 -3.18 -12.41
N THR A 52 -15.38 -3.18 -12.28
CA THR A 52 -16.08 -3.00 -11.00
C THR A 52 -15.84 -4.18 -10.07
N ALA A 53 -15.83 -5.42 -10.57
CA ALA A 53 -15.50 -6.60 -9.77
C ALA A 53 -14.05 -6.55 -9.22
N ILE A 54 -13.11 -6.05 -10.02
CA ILE A 54 -11.70 -5.90 -9.62
C ILE A 54 -11.55 -4.77 -8.59
N GLN A 55 -12.25 -3.65 -8.79
CA GLN A 55 -12.26 -2.52 -7.86
C GLN A 55 -12.86 -2.91 -6.51
N ALA A 56 -14.00 -3.61 -6.52
CA ALA A 56 -14.65 -4.12 -5.31
C ALA A 56 -13.73 -5.11 -4.56
N ALA A 57 -13.10 -6.05 -5.27
CA ALA A 57 -12.14 -6.98 -4.66
C ALA A 57 -10.91 -6.27 -4.08
N THR A 58 -10.43 -5.23 -4.76
CA THR A 58 -9.30 -4.41 -4.27
C THR A 58 -9.70 -3.62 -3.03
N ALA A 59 -10.88 -3.00 -3.03
CA ALA A 59 -11.41 -2.24 -1.90
C ALA A 59 -11.62 -3.15 -0.67
N ALA A 60 -12.21 -4.33 -0.87
CA ALA A 60 -12.36 -5.34 0.19
C ALA A 60 -11.01 -5.73 0.78
N ARG A 61 -10.02 -6.04 -0.07
CA ARG A 61 -8.66 -6.39 0.39
C ARG A 61 -7.97 -5.26 1.14
N LEU A 62 -8.19 -4.01 0.75
CA LEU A 62 -7.65 -2.85 1.45
C LEU A 62 -8.32 -2.67 2.82
N ALA A 63 -9.63 -2.90 2.92
CA ALA A 63 -10.36 -2.89 4.19
C ALA A 63 -9.85 -3.99 5.14
N ASP A 64 -9.71 -5.22 4.64
CA ASP A 64 -9.16 -6.35 5.42
C ASP A 64 -7.74 -6.05 5.92
N LEU A 65 -6.90 -5.43 5.08
CA LEU A 65 -5.55 -5.04 5.46
C LEU A 65 -5.54 -3.94 6.52
N ALA A 66 -6.45 -2.97 6.41
CA ALA A 66 -6.60 -1.91 7.41
C ALA A 66 -7.04 -2.50 8.76
N GLU A 67 -8.00 -3.42 8.77
CA GLU A 67 -8.44 -4.12 9.97
C GLU A 67 -7.29 -4.91 10.61
N ARG A 68 -6.57 -5.72 9.82
CA ARG A 68 -5.42 -6.50 10.31
C ARG A 68 -4.32 -5.60 10.88
N ARG A 69 -4.11 -4.42 10.28
CA ARG A 69 -3.16 -3.43 10.78
C ARG A 69 -3.58 -2.89 12.15
N SER A 70 -4.86 -2.58 12.34
CA SER A 70 -5.41 -2.14 13.62
C SER A 70 -5.29 -3.22 14.69
N VAL A 71 -5.64 -4.48 14.37
CA VAL A 71 -5.47 -5.61 15.29
C VAL A 71 -4.01 -5.81 15.68
N LEU A 72 -3.08 -5.65 14.73
CA LEU A 72 -1.66 -5.76 15.02
C LEU A 72 -1.15 -4.63 15.93
N ALA A 73 -1.66 -3.40 15.76
CA ALA A 73 -1.35 -2.29 16.66
C ALA A 73 -1.77 -2.60 18.11
N VAL A 74 -2.98 -3.14 18.30
CA VAL A 74 -3.45 -3.59 19.63
C VAL A 74 -2.49 -4.63 20.23
N LYS A 75 -2.08 -5.64 19.47
CA LYS A 75 -1.12 -6.65 19.95
C LYS A 75 0.22 -6.06 20.37
N PHE A 76 0.71 -5.03 19.67
CA PHE A 76 1.93 -4.33 20.09
C PHE A 76 1.71 -3.55 21.38
N GLN A 77 0.52 -2.99 21.59
CA GLN A 77 0.17 -2.35 22.85
C GLN A 77 0.14 -3.37 24.00
N ASP A 78 -0.44 -4.55 23.80
CA ASP A 78 -0.44 -5.64 24.78
C ASP A 78 1.00 -6.04 25.17
N VAL A 79 1.92 -6.12 24.19
CA VAL A 79 3.34 -6.41 24.44
C VAL A 79 4.00 -5.30 25.27
N ALA A 80 3.66 -4.04 25.00
CA ALA A 80 4.20 -2.92 25.77
C ALA A 80 3.72 -2.98 27.23
N GLU A 81 2.44 -3.25 27.43
CA GLU A 81 1.82 -3.38 28.76
C GLU A 81 2.41 -4.55 29.54
N ASP A 82 2.49 -5.75 28.94
CA ASP A 82 3.13 -6.92 29.57
C ASP A 82 4.59 -6.63 29.95
N SER A 83 5.34 -6.00 29.05
CA SER A 83 6.75 -5.68 29.30
C SER A 83 6.91 -4.75 30.52
N LEU A 84 6.04 -3.74 30.66
CA LEU A 84 6.07 -2.82 31.80
C LEU A 84 5.59 -3.49 33.08
N GLU A 85 4.59 -4.36 33.01
CA GLU A 85 4.09 -5.10 34.17
C GLU A 85 5.15 -6.05 34.74
N ARG A 86 5.90 -6.72 33.88
CA ARG A 86 6.97 -7.67 34.26
C ARG A 86 8.12 -7.02 35.05
N ILE A 87 8.28 -5.69 34.99
CA ILE A 87 9.30 -4.98 35.77
C ILE A 87 9.15 -5.25 37.27
N TYR A 88 7.91 -5.33 37.75
CA TYR A 88 7.59 -5.50 39.17
C TYR A 88 7.23 -6.94 39.55
N LYS A 89 7.45 -7.89 38.63
CA LYS A 89 7.20 -9.31 38.85
C LYS A 89 8.51 -10.04 39.19
N PRO A 90 8.45 -11.12 39.98
CA PRO A 90 9.60 -11.98 40.23
C PRO A 90 10.26 -12.43 38.92
N THR A 91 11.58 -12.26 38.84
CA THR A 91 12.36 -12.51 37.62
C THR A 91 13.53 -13.42 37.94
N THR A 92 13.55 -14.60 37.32
CA THR A 92 14.69 -15.52 37.37
C THR A 92 15.67 -15.18 36.26
N VAL A 93 16.89 -14.81 36.64
CA VAL A 93 18.00 -14.55 35.73
C VAL A 93 18.96 -15.72 35.81
N TYR A 94 19.45 -16.17 34.67
CA TYR A 94 20.48 -17.19 34.56
C TYR A 94 21.74 -16.66 33.91
N ALA A 95 22.88 -17.23 34.28
CA ALA A 95 24.17 -16.94 33.69
C ALA A 95 24.95 -18.25 33.51
N PHE A 96 25.76 -18.28 32.45
CA PHE A 96 26.78 -19.31 32.26
C PHE A 96 28.14 -18.64 32.40
N GLY A 97 29.02 -19.19 33.23
CA GLY A 97 30.30 -18.54 33.52
C GLY A 97 31.38 -19.42 34.13
N GLY A 98 32.56 -18.82 34.33
CA GLY A 98 33.76 -19.51 34.82
C GLY A 98 34.46 -20.36 33.73
N SER A 99 35.61 -20.94 34.07
CA SER A 99 36.40 -21.73 33.10
C SER A 99 35.71 -23.01 32.62
N MET A 100 34.71 -23.48 33.39
CA MET A 100 33.95 -24.70 33.11
C MET A 100 32.55 -24.44 32.55
N ASN A 101 32.21 -23.17 32.25
CA ASN A 101 30.90 -22.78 31.71
C ASN A 101 29.71 -23.30 32.54
N THR A 102 29.79 -23.10 33.85
CA THR A 102 28.78 -23.60 34.80
C THR A 102 27.54 -22.73 34.77
N TYR A 103 26.37 -23.36 34.80
CA TYR A 103 25.07 -22.71 34.94
C TYR A 103 24.84 -22.21 36.38
N ALA A 104 24.39 -20.98 36.52
CA ALA A 104 23.90 -20.42 37.76
C ALA A 104 22.61 -19.64 37.49
N GLU A 105 21.64 -19.72 38.41
CA GLU A 105 20.44 -18.91 38.36
C GLU A 105 20.14 -18.25 39.70
N HIS A 106 19.46 -17.12 39.65
CA HIS A 106 18.99 -16.40 40.82
C HIS A 106 17.63 -15.77 40.53
N THR A 107 16.70 -15.90 41.47
CA THR A 107 15.38 -15.28 41.38
C THR A 107 15.36 -14.00 42.20
N PHE A 108 15.00 -12.90 41.56
CA PHE A 108 14.79 -11.60 42.19
C PHE A 108 13.29 -11.36 42.40
N ASP A 109 12.93 -10.62 43.45
CA ASP A 109 11.54 -10.25 43.73
C ASP A 109 10.94 -9.35 42.64
N GLU A 110 11.80 -8.56 41.98
CA GLU A 110 11.47 -7.71 40.84
C GLU A 110 12.60 -7.74 39.79
N ALA A 111 12.33 -7.24 38.58
CA ALA A 111 13.31 -7.28 37.49
C ALA A 111 14.59 -6.48 37.86
N PRO A 112 15.78 -7.12 37.84
CA PRO A 112 17.05 -6.43 38.10
C PRO A 112 17.36 -5.44 36.98
N ALA A 113 18.30 -4.51 37.22
CA ALA A 113 18.53 -3.35 36.36
C ALA A 113 18.73 -3.68 34.86
N THR A 114 19.45 -4.76 34.54
CA THR A 114 19.67 -5.20 33.15
C THR A 114 18.38 -5.65 32.48
N GLU A 115 17.61 -6.53 33.13
CA GLU A 115 16.33 -7.02 32.62
C GLU A 115 15.29 -5.90 32.54
N ARG A 116 15.25 -5.02 33.55
CA ARG A 116 14.38 -3.84 33.54
C ARG A 116 14.65 -2.94 32.34
N ARG A 117 15.93 -2.70 32.00
CA ARG A 117 16.29 -1.94 30.80
C ARG A 117 15.81 -2.64 29.52
N ALA A 118 15.95 -3.96 29.44
CA ALA A 118 15.47 -4.73 28.30
C ALA A 118 13.95 -4.63 28.15
N LEU A 119 13.19 -4.79 29.23
CA LEU A 119 11.74 -4.65 29.28
C LEU A 119 11.27 -3.25 28.86
N VAL A 120 11.89 -2.19 29.40
CA VAL A 120 11.57 -0.80 29.02
C VAL A 120 11.87 -0.55 27.53
N THR A 121 12.96 -1.11 27.01
CA THR A 121 13.32 -0.99 25.58
C THR A 121 12.31 -1.73 24.69
N ALA A 122 11.87 -2.92 25.11
CA ALA A 122 10.85 -3.70 24.42
C ALA A 122 9.52 -2.94 24.39
N ALA A 123 9.10 -2.38 25.54
CA ALA A 123 7.89 -1.57 25.65
C ALA A 123 7.93 -0.34 24.74
N GLY A 124 9.03 0.43 24.75
CA GLY A 124 9.19 1.58 23.86
C GLY A 124 9.13 1.21 22.38
N THR A 125 9.81 0.12 21.99
CA THR A 125 9.77 -0.38 20.61
C THR A 125 8.36 -0.79 20.20
N ALA A 126 7.64 -1.52 21.07
CA ALA A 126 6.30 -1.98 20.78
C ALA A 126 5.32 -0.81 20.62
N THR A 127 5.39 0.20 21.50
CA THR A 127 4.63 1.45 21.38
C THR A 127 4.92 2.17 20.05
N ASP A 128 6.19 2.31 19.67
CA ASP A 128 6.58 2.93 18.40
C ASP A 128 6.03 2.17 17.19
N ARG A 129 5.99 0.83 17.24
CA ARG A 129 5.41 0.01 16.16
C ARG A 129 3.89 0.14 16.12
N SER A 130 3.22 0.18 17.27
CA SER A 130 1.78 0.43 17.36
C SER A 130 1.41 1.76 16.72
N LEU A 131 2.09 2.85 17.11
CA LEU A 131 1.85 4.20 16.57
C LEU A 131 2.10 4.30 15.05
N LYS A 132 3.04 3.54 14.49
CA LYS A 132 3.27 3.50 13.04
C LYS A 132 2.16 2.75 12.28
N LEU A 133 1.50 1.80 12.93
CA LEU A 133 0.44 0.99 12.34
C LEU A 133 -0.94 1.67 12.49
N ALA A 134 -1.19 2.28 13.63
CA ALA A 134 -2.41 3.01 13.95
C ALA A 134 -2.03 4.36 14.59
N PRO A 135 -1.64 5.35 13.78
CA PRO A 135 -1.23 6.64 14.29
C PRO A 135 -2.41 7.38 14.93
N ALA A 136 -2.14 8.14 15.99
CA ALA A 136 -3.18 8.93 16.65
C ALA A 136 -3.79 9.96 15.68
N GLU A 137 -5.10 10.18 15.80
CA GLU A 137 -5.96 11.00 14.93
C GLU A 137 -5.42 12.40 14.58
N ALA A 138 -4.52 12.96 15.41
CA ALA A 138 -3.89 14.25 15.13
C ALA A 138 -2.97 14.23 13.88
N SER A 139 -2.37 13.08 13.55
CA SER A 139 -1.41 12.96 12.45
C SER A 139 -2.05 12.61 11.10
N SER A 140 -3.20 11.91 11.09
CA SER A 140 -3.96 11.59 9.87
C SER A 140 -4.53 12.85 9.20
N ASN A 141 -4.97 13.82 10.00
CA ASN A 141 -5.52 15.10 9.52
C ASN A 141 -4.46 15.96 8.79
N LEU A 142 -3.21 15.92 9.23
CA LEU A 142 -2.14 16.73 8.65
C LEU A 142 -1.75 16.26 7.24
N ASP A 143 -1.64 14.95 7.01
CA ASP A 143 -1.26 14.40 5.71
C ASP A 143 -2.40 14.47 4.69
N GLY A 144 -3.66 14.37 5.16
CA GLY A 144 -4.84 14.68 4.35
C GLY A 144 -4.82 16.12 3.85
N ALA A 145 -4.55 17.09 4.74
CA ALA A 145 -4.45 18.50 4.36
C ALA A 145 -3.31 18.76 3.36
N LYS A 146 -2.13 18.16 3.53
CA LYS A 146 -1.02 18.26 2.57
C LYS A 146 -1.39 17.72 1.19
N SER A 147 -2.07 16.57 1.11
CA SER A 147 -2.50 15.99 -0.16
C SER A 147 -3.52 16.88 -0.88
N MET A 148 -4.49 17.45 -0.15
CA MET A 148 -5.47 18.38 -0.73
C MET A 148 -4.79 19.65 -1.26
N LEU A 149 -3.86 20.24 -0.50
CA LEU A 149 -3.10 21.41 -0.92
C LEU A 149 -2.19 21.12 -2.12
N GLY A 150 -1.54 19.95 -2.14
CA GLY A 150 -0.73 19.51 -3.28
C GLY A 150 -1.56 19.31 -4.55
N ASN A 151 -2.75 18.71 -4.43
CA ASN A 151 -3.67 18.57 -5.55
C ASN A 151 -4.13 19.94 -6.08
N LEU A 152 -4.46 20.88 -5.19
CA LEU A 152 -4.83 22.23 -5.58
C LEU A 152 -3.68 22.96 -6.30
N GLY A 153 -2.44 22.85 -5.78
CA GLY A 153 -1.27 23.42 -6.43
C GLY A 153 -1.01 22.84 -7.83
N ASN A 154 -1.25 21.54 -8.02
CA ASN A 154 -1.15 20.90 -9.33
C ASN A 154 -2.21 21.40 -10.30
N ILE A 155 -3.45 21.57 -9.85
CA ILE A 155 -4.56 22.12 -10.67
C ILE A 155 -4.25 23.56 -11.09
N LEU A 156 -3.82 24.41 -10.15
CA LEU A 156 -3.43 25.80 -10.43
C LEU A 156 -2.28 25.87 -11.45
N SER A 157 -1.27 25.01 -11.31
CA SER A 157 -0.14 24.96 -12.23
C SER A 157 -0.54 24.49 -13.63
N ALA A 158 -1.47 23.54 -13.72
CA ALA A 158 -2.01 23.08 -15.01
C ALA A 158 -2.83 24.17 -15.68
N TYR A 159 -3.67 24.89 -14.92
CA TYR A 159 -4.46 26.00 -15.42
C TYR A 159 -3.59 27.15 -15.95
N SER A 160 -2.51 27.51 -15.23
CA SER A 160 -1.57 28.53 -15.68
C SER A 160 -0.92 28.17 -17.02
N ARG A 161 -0.48 26.93 -17.20
CA ARG A 161 0.13 26.48 -18.46
C ARG A 161 -0.86 26.48 -19.61
N ASP A 162 -2.12 26.12 -19.33
CA ASP A 162 -3.19 26.13 -20.34
C ASP A 162 -3.50 27.57 -20.80
N MET A 163 -3.50 28.54 -19.88
CA MET A 163 -3.62 29.96 -20.22
C MET A 163 -2.43 30.47 -21.04
N ASP A 164 -1.20 30.17 -20.62
CA ASP A 164 0.00 30.58 -21.36
C ASP A 164 0.01 30.00 -22.79
N GLN A 165 -0.51 28.78 -22.95
CA GLN A 165 -0.57 28.10 -24.24
C GLN A 165 -1.69 28.65 -25.14
N GLN A 166 -2.85 28.99 -24.57
CA GLN A 166 -3.94 29.67 -25.29
C GLN A 166 -3.53 31.07 -25.76
N ASP A 167 -2.82 31.83 -24.94
CA ASP A 167 -2.31 33.15 -25.29
C ASP A 167 -1.28 33.07 -26.43
N ALA A 168 -0.36 32.10 -26.37
CA ALA A 168 0.62 31.87 -27.44
C ALA A 168 -0.03 31.41 -28.76
N GLU A 169 -1.08 30.59 -28.71
CA GLU A 169 -1.83 30.15 -29.89
C GLU A 169 -2.65 31.29 -30.52
N ALA A 170 -3.22 32.18 -29.70
CA ALA A 170 -3.92 33.37 -30.16
C ALA A 170 -2.98 34.39 -30.82
N GLU A 171 -1.79 34.60 -30.26
CA GLU A 171 -0.76 35.46 -30.88
C GLU A 171 -0.29 34.89 -32.23
N ALA A 172 -0.03 33.58 -32.32
CA ALA A 172 0.39 32.94 -33.56
C ALA A 172 -0.67 33.04 -34.69
N GLN A 173 -1.97 32.91 -34.36
CA GLN A 173 -3.06 33.03 -35.32
C GLN A 173 -3.28 34.47 -35.80
N SER A 174 -2.93 35.48 -34.99
CA SER A 174 -3.03 36.89 -35.36
C SER A 174 -1.94 37.33 -36.35
N VAL A 175 -0.77 36.67 -36.32
CA VAL A 175 0.37 36.96 -37.20
C VAL A 175 0.20 36.36 -38.60
N ASP A 176 -0.56 35.26 -38.73
CA ASP A 176 -0.79 34.57 -40.02
C ASP A 176 -1.96 35.18 -40.84
N GLN A 177 -2.71 36.13 -40.27
CA GLN A 177 -3.82 36.84 -40.93
C GLN A 177 -3.48 38.29 -41.38
N ALA A 178 -2.24 38.75 -41.18
CA ALA A 178 -1.75 40.09 -41.57
C ALA A 178 -0.85 40.04 -42.81
#